data_AF-A0A316PEA3-F1
#
_entry.id   AF-A0A316PEA3-F1
#
_cell.length_a   1.000
_cell.length_b   1.000
_cell.length_c   1.000
_cell.angle_alpha   90.00
_cell.angle_beta   90.00
_cell.angle_gamma   90.00
#
_symmetry.space_group_name_H-M   'P 1'
#
loop_
_entity.id
_entity.type
_entity.pdbx_description
1 polymer ?
#
loop_
_entity_poly.entity_id
_entity_poly.type
_entity_poly.pdbx_seq_one_letter_code
_entity_poly.pdbx_strand_id
1 'polypeptide(L)'
;MYGDARVSGDAQVYGNAQVYGDAEVCGDARVSNNNEHCGFDCFGSVNRHTHAYKTQSGKVEITCGCFRGSIEEFDRQVKKTHQGNKFERQYMAIAEVIKIKFGLK
;
A
#
# COMPACT_ATOMS: atom_id res chain seq x y z
N MET A 1 16.22 -3.60 26.77
CA MET A 1 16.57 -2.32 26.14
C MET A 1 15.86 -2.29 24.80
N TYR A 2 14.92 -1.37 24.60
CA TYR A 2 14.30 -1.09 23.30
C TYR A 2 15.03 0.14 22.75
N GLY A 3 15.53 0.06 21.52
CA GLY A 3 16.30 1.12 20.90
C GLY A 3 15.62 1.55 19.62
N ASP A 4 14.91 2.67 19.68
CA ASP A 4 14.34 3.37 18.53
C ASP A 4 15.48 3.76 17.57
N ALA A 5 15.39 3.32 16.33
CA ALA A 5 16.29 3.67 15.26
C ALA A 5 15.56 4.63 14.34
N ARG A 6 16.13 5.83 14.29
CA ARG A 6 15.64 6.96 13.53
C ARG A 6 16.72 7.30 12.49
N VAL A 7 16.44 7.06 11.22
CA VAL A 7 17.21 7.36 10.00
C VAL A 7 16.51 8.48 9.22
N SER A 8 17.00 9.71 9.33
CA SER A 8 16.53 10.84 8.51
C SER A 8 17.61 11.26 7.50
N GLY A 9 17.27 11.29 6.21
CA GLY A 9 18.13 11.76 5.09
C GLY A 9 18.33 10.72 3.98
N ASP A 10 18.70 11.16 2.76
CA ASP A 10 18.84 10.32 1.55
C ASP A 10 19.84 9.14 1.74
N ALA A 11 19.34 8.00 2.22
CA ALA A 11 20.12 6.78 2.43
C ALA A 11 19.77 5.73 1.35
N GLN A 12 20.76 5.35 0.53
CA GLN A 12 20.63 4.22 -0.40
C GLN A 12 21.22 2.95 0.21
N VAL A 13 20.45 1.86 0.25
CA VAL A 13 20.90 0.53 0.70
C VAL A 13 20.79 -0.47 -0.44
N TYR A 14 21.91 -1.12 -0.78
CA TYR A 14 21.97 -2.24 -1.73
C TYR A 14 22.35 -3.53 -0.99
N GLY A 15 21.54 -4.58 -1.14
CA GLY A 15 21.80 -5.93 -0.61
C GLY A 15 20.75 -6.43 0.41
N ASN A 16 20.72 -7.76 0.62
CA ASN A 16 19.74 -8.45 1.48
C ASN A 16 19.86 -8.01 2.96
N ALA A 17 19.02 -7.08 3.39
CA ALA A 17 18.95 -6.63 4.77
C ALA A 17 17.86 -7.38 5.55
N GLN A 18 18.26 -8.17 6.55
CA GLN A 18 17.36 -8.60 7.64
C GLN A 18 17.35 -7.51 8.71
N VAL A 19 16.17 -7.02 9.08
CA VAL A 19 16.03 -5.97 10.07
C VAL A 19 15.43 -6.53 11.36
N TYR A 20 16.25 -6.50 12.41
CA TYR A 20 15.84 -6.71 13.79
C TYR A 20 16.19 -5.43 14.56
N GLY A 21 15.18 -4.73 15.08
CA GLY A 21 15.31 -3.38 15.63
C GLY A 21 14.55 -2.37 14.78
N ASP A 22 14.36 -1.17 15.34
CA ASP A 22 13.63 -0.09 14.69
C ASP A 22 14.31 0.33 13.38
N ALA A 23 13.50 0.71 12.39
CA ALA A 23 13.94 0.96 11.04
C ALA A 23 13.23 2.20 10.53
N GLU A 24 13.98 3.20 10.10
CA GLU A 24 13.38 4.38 9.45
C GLU A 24 13.63 4.31 7.95
N VAL A 25 12.54 4.48 7.22
CA VAL A 25 12.47 4.52 5.76
C VAL A 25 12.28 5.97 5.38
N CYS A 26 13.32 6.60 4.84
CA CYS A 26 13.22 7.91 4.20
C CYS A 26 13.22 7.74 2.69
N GLY A 27 12.15 8.23 2.08
CA GLY A 27 12.08 8.50 0.66
C GLY A 27 11.08 9.62 0.50
N ASP A 28 11.52 10.75 -0.04
CA ASP A 28 10.62 11.81 -0.47
C ASP A 28 9.80 11.29 -1.66
N ALA A 29 8.71 10.58 -1.37
CA ALA A 29 7.67 10.32 -2.34
C ALA A 29 6.99 11.65 -2.61
N ARG A 30 7.55 12.41 -3.57
CA ARG A 30 6.95 13.63 -4.09
C ARG A 30 5.66 13.28 -4.82
N VAL A 31 4.56 13.17 -4.06
CA VAL A 31 3.22 13.24 -4.62
C VAL A 31 2.95 14.71 -4.87
N SER A 32 3.28 15.16 -6.08
CA SER A 32 3.10 16.56 -6.50
C SER A 32 1.63 16.95 -6.67
N ASN A 33 0.72 15.97 -6.59
CA ASN A 33 -0.70 16.16 -6.85
C ASN A 33 -1.57 15.32 -5.91
N ASN A 34 -2.45 15.98 -5.15
CA ASN A 34 -3.42 15.33 -4.26
C ASN A 34 -4.35 14.35 -5.00
N ASN A 35 -4.52 14.49 -6.30
CA ASN A 35 -5.35 13.59 -7.10
C ASN A 35 -4.67 12.25 -7.43
N GLU A 36 -3.36 12.13 -7.21
CA GLU A 36 -2.58 10.95 -7.61
C GLU A 36 -2.43 9.90 -6.52
N HIS A 37 -3.06 10.09 -5.35
CA HIS A 37 -3.09 9.09 -4.28
C HIS A 37 -4.41 9.11 -3.50
N CYS A 38 -4.75 8.00 -2.87
CA CYS A 38 -5.78 7.91 -1.82
C CYS A 38 -5.45 6.81 -0.80
N GLY A 39 -5.94 6.97 0.42
CA GLY A 39 -5.81 6.02 1.50
C GLY A 39 -7.16 5.60 2.07
N PHE A 40 -7.24 4.36 2.55
CA PHE A 40 -8.39 3.80 3.25
C PHE A 40 -7.91 3.15 4.55
N ASP A 41 -8.40 3.64 5.67
CA ASP A 41 -7.95 3.24 7.00
C ASP A 41 -8.97 2.36 7.71
N CYS A 42 -8.47 1.49 8.60
CA CYS A 42 -9.28 0.68 9.49
C CYS A 42 -10.21 -0.33 8.79
N PHE A 43 -9.75 -0.93 7.68
CA PHE A 43 -10.49 -1.97 6.95
C PHE A 43 -9.81 -3.35 7.02
N GLY A 44 -10.59 -4.41 6.77
CA GLY A 44 -10.07 -5.78 6.79
C GLY A 44 -9.95 -6.39 8.20
N SER A 45 -9.41 -7.61 8.26
CA SER A 45 -9.37 -8.41 9.51
C SER A 45 -8.47 -7.85 10.61
N VAL A 46 -7.57 -6.93 10.28
CA VAL A 46 -6.59 -6.34 11.21
C VAL A 46 -6.51 -4.82 11.07
N ASN A 47 -7.61 -4.16 10.65
CA ASN A 47 -7.72 -2.70 10.54
C ASN A 47 -6.57 -2.05 9.72
N ARG A 48 -6.31 -2.58 8.51
CA ARG A 48 -5.20 -2.15 7.66
C ARG A 48 -5.42 -0.78 7.05
N HIS A 49 -4.31 -0.10 6.80
CA HIS A 49 -4.20 0.98 5.82
C HIS A 49 -4.01 0.38 4.42
N THR A 50 -4.87 0.77 3.49
CA THR A 50 -4.73 0.49 2.05
C THR A 50 -4.43 1.79 1.35
N HIS A 51 -3.27 1.89 0.69
CA HIS A 51 -2.86 3.08 -0.05
C HIS A 51 -2.83 2.77 -1.54
N ALA A 52 -3.40 3.64 -2.36
CA ALA A 52 -3.32 3.56 -3.82
C ALA A 52 -2.72 4.84 -4.36
N TYR A 53 -1.78 4.73 -5.30
CA TYR A 53 -1.06 5.88 -5.84
C TYR A 53 -0.61 5.66 -7.27
N LYS A 54 -0.43 6.75 -8.01
CA LYS A 54 0.11 6.74 -9.37
C LYS A 54 1.64 6.77 -9.30
N THR A 55 2.27 5.82 -9.99
CA THR A 55 3.73 5.76 -10.16
C THR A 55 4.20 6.74 -11.23
N GLN A 56 5.50 7.02 -11.30
CA GLN A 56 6.10 7.83 -12.37
C GLN A 56 5.80 7.28 -13.78
N SER A 57 5.59 5.97 -13.90
CA SER A 57 5.22 5.32 -15.16
C SER A 57 3.75 5.53 -15.56
N GLY A 58 2.96 6.22 -14.73
CA GLY A 58 1.52 6.42 -14.91
C GLY A 58 0.66 5.25 -14.45
N LYS A 59 1.26 4.13 -14.04
CA LYS A 59 0.54 2.96 -13.49
C LYS A 59 0.04 3.23 -12.08
N VAL A 60 -1.12 2.67 -11.73
CA VAL A 60 -1.66 2.69 -10.37
C VAL A 60 -1.14 1.47 -9.62
N GLU A 61 -0.60 1.71 -8.43
CA GLU A 61 -0.12 0.67 -7.53
C GLU A 61 -0.83 0.78 -6.18
N ILE A 62 -1.07 -0.36 -5.55
CA ILE A 62 -1.73 -0.48 -4.25
C ILE A 62 -0.77 -1.13 -3.26
N THR A 63 -0.70 -0.58 -2.06
CA THR A 63 -0.07 -1.21 -0.90
C THR A 63 -1.12 -1.50 0.18
N CYS A 64 -1.04 -2.69 0.78
CA CYS A 64 -1.92 -3.10 1.88
C CYS A 64 -1.22 -4.15 2.74
N GLY A 65 -0.63 -3.74 3.86
CA GLY A 65 0.26 -4.60 4.64
C GLY A 65 1.46 -5.05 3.80
N CYS A 66 1.73 -6.36 3.72
CA CYS A 66 2.81 -6.91 2.90
C CYS A 66 2.47 -6.97 1.40
N PHE A 67 1.23 -6.66 1.00
CA PHE A 67 0.85 -6.61 -0.39
C PHE A 67 1.35 -5.31 -1.04
N ARG A 68 1.93 -5.44 -2.24
CA ARG A 68 2.28 -4.34 -3.14
C ARG A 68 2.08 -4.83 -4.58
N GLY A 69 1.26 -4.16 -5.37
CA GLY A 69 0.97 -4.61 -6.74
C GLY A 69 -0.09 -3.78 -7.44
N SER A 70 -0.51 -4.23 -8.63
CA SER A 70 -1.57 -3.61 -9.42
C SER A 70 -2.96 -3.80 -8.79
N ILE A 71 -3.96 -3.08 -9.31
CA ILE A 71 -5.36 -3.27 -8.90
C ILE A 71 -5.86 -4.69 -9.20
N GLU A 72 -5.44 -5.30 -10.32
CA GLU A 72 -5.84 -6.67 -10.69
C GLU A 72 -5.14 -7.73 -9.84
N GLU A 73 -3.91 -7.46 -9.41
CA GLU A 73 -3.20 -8.30 -8.43
C GLU A 73 -3.86 -8.21 -7.06
N PHE A 74 -4.30 -7.00 -6.66
CA PHE A 74 -5.02 -6.78 -5.41
C PHE A 74 -6.34 -7.54 -5.39
N ASP A 75 -7.16 -7.42 -6.44
CA ASP A 75 -8.44 -8.15 -6.57
C ASP A 75 -8.22 -9.67 -6.47
N ARG A 76 -7.20 -10.21 -7.15
CA ARG A 76 -6.87 -11.64 -7.07
C ARG A 76 -6.43 -12.07 -5.68
N GLN A 77 -5.59 -11.28 -5.01
CA GLN A 77 -5.11 -11.58 -3.66
C GLN A 77 -6.26 -11.53 -2.64
N VAL A 78 -7.13 -10.52 -2.72
CA VAL A 78 -8.31 -10.40 -1.87
C VAL A 78 -9.23 -11.61 -2.01
N LYS A 79 -9.55 -12.01 -3.25
CA LYS A 79 -10.37 -13.20 -3.51
C LYS A 79 -9.73 -14.48 -2.99
N LYS A 80 -8.41 -14.60 -3.07
CA LYS A 80 -7.67 -15.76 -2.53
C LYS A 80 -7.69 -15.81 -1.01
N THR A 81 -7.50 -14.68 -0.33
CA THR A 81 -7.33 -14.63 1.13
C THR A 81 -8.64 -14.52 1.89
N HIS A 82 -9.65 -13.86 1.33
CA HIS A 82 -10.87 -13.50 2.04
C HIS A 82 -12.16 -14.06 1.42
N GLN A 83 -12.04 -15.06 0.53
CA GLN A 83 -13.17 -15.65 -0.19
C GLN A 83 -14.40 -15.91 0.70
N GLY A 84 -15.54 -15.40 0.27
CA GLY A 84 -16.86 -15.63 0.87
C GLY A 84 -17.14 -14.87 2.16
N ASN A 85 -16.25 -13.97 2.61
CA ASN A 85 -16.43 -13.27 3.89
C ASN A 85 -16.64 -11.75 3.74
N LYS A 86 -16.85 -11.05 4.87
CA LYS A 86 -17.09 -9.59 4.89
C LYS A 86 -15.88 -8.78 4.43
N PHE A 87 -14.67 -9.27 4.62
CA PHE A 87 -13.43 -8.57 4.26
C PHE A 87 -13.18 -8.58 2.75
N GLU A 88 -13.57 -9.66 2.05
CA GLU A 88 -13.62 -9.63 0.58
C GLU A 88 -14.50 -8.48 0.11
N ARG A 89 -15.73 -8.39 0.62
CA ARG A 89 -16.67 -7.31 0.25
C ARG A 89 -16.10 -5.91 0.54
N GLN A 90 -15.45 -5.72 1.70
CA GLN A 90 -14.81 -4.46 2.04
C GLN A 90 -13.71 -4.08 1.05
N TYR A 91 -12.76 -4.99 0.81
CA TYR A 91 -11.62 -4.71 -0.05
C TYR A 91 -12.02 -4.58 -1.53
N MET A 92 -13.00 -5.34 -2.01
CA MET A 92 -13.55 -5.17 -3.36
C MET A 92 -14.24 -3.82 -3.52
N ALA A 93 -14.97 -3.33 -2.50
CA ALA A 93 -15.56 -1.98 -2.54
C ALA A 93 -14.48 -0.88 -2.56
N ILE A 94 -13.41 -1.04 -1.78
CA ILE A 94 -12.26 -0.13 -1.79
C ILE A 94 -11.59 -0.13 -3.17
N ALA A 95 -11.35 -1.32 -3.74
CA ALA A 95 -10.80 -1.48 -5.09
C ALA A 95 -11.66 -0.76 -6.14
N GLU A 96 -12.98 -0.82 -6.02
CA GLU A 96 -13.89 -0.10 -6.91
C GLU A 96 -13.77 1.43 -6.79
N VAL A 97 -13.71 1.96 -5.57
CA VAL A 97 -13.49 3.40 -5.35
C VAL A 97 -12.15 3.84 -5.93
N ILE A 98 -11.11 3.01 -5.81
CA ILE A 98 -9.80 3.25 -6.43
C ILE A 98 -9.93 3.30 -7.95
N LYS A 99 -10.60 2.33 -8.58
CA LYS A 99 -10.82 2.32 -10.04
C LYS A 99 -11.52 3.59 -10.50
N ILE A 100 -12.58 4.01 -9.80
CA ILE A 100 -13.31 5.25 -10.09
C ILE A 100 -12.39 6.48 -9.99
N LYS A 101 -11.64 6.62 -8.89
CA LYS A 101 -10.73 7.76 -8.69
C LYS A 101 -9.69 7.88 -9.80
N PHE A 102 -9.12 6.76 -10.23
CA PHE A 102 -8.05 6.74 -11.22
C PHE A 102 -8.53 6.55 -12.68
N GLY A 103 -9.85 6.44 -12.92
CA GLY A 103 -10.42 6.25 -14.24
C GLY A 103 -10.04 4.90 -14.88
N LEU A 104 -9.88 3.87 -14.06
CA LEU A 104 -9.60 2.50 -14.51
C LEU A 104 -10.92 1.82 -14.91
N LYS A 105 -10.92 1.10 -16.04
CA LYS A 105 -12.09 0.37 -16.56
C LYS A 105 -12.13 -1.07 -16.07
#